data_AF-D3G124-F1
#
_entry.id   AF-D3G124-F1
#
_cell.length_a   1.000
_cell.length_b   1.000
_cell.length_c   1.000
_cell.angle_alpha   90.00
_cell.angle_beta   90.00
_cell.angle_gamma   90.00
#
_symmetry.space_group_name_H-M   'P 1'
#
loop_
_entity.id
_entity.type
_entity.pdbx_description
1 polymer ?
#
loop_
_entity_poly.entity_id
_entity_poly.type
_entity_poly.pdbx_seq_one_letter_code
_entity_poly.pdbx_strand_id
1 'polypeptide(L)' 'MIPEEVELRIARYFFHMYLPDDVMRKVEAKLLPTCTWKDEEDLNHEELVRWALEIIDKQLDGKRFK' A
#
# COMPACT_ATOMS: atom_id res chain seq x y z
N MET A 1 -14.91 18.48 0.08
CA MET A 1 -14.41 17.20 0.61
C MET A 1 -14.87 16.11 -0.32
N ILE A 2 -13.97 15.22 -0.71
CA ILE A 2 -14.34 14.02 -1.45
C ILE A 2 -14.90 13.02 -0.41
N PRO A 3 -15.95 12.24 -0.73
CA PRO A 3 -16.43 11.21 0.18
C PRO A 3 -15.37 10.14 0.44
N GLU A 4 -15.27 9.64 1.67
CA GLU A 4 -14.28 8.62 2.08
C GLU A 4 -14.32 7.37 1.18
N GLU A 5 -15.52 6.88 0.86
CA GLU A 5 -15.69 5.75 -0.07
C GLU A 5 -15.08 6.03 -1.46
N VAL A 6 -15.15 7.28 -1.93
CA VAL A 6 -14.54 7.67 -3.22
C VAL A 6 -13.01 7.66 -3.08
N GLU A 7 -12.44 8.12 -1.96
CA GLU A 7 -11.01 8.07 -1.69
C GLU A 7 -10.49 6.63 -1.58
N LEU A 8 -11.20 5.77 -0.85
CA LEU A 8 -10.87 4.34 -0.71
C LEU A 8 -10.87 3.62 -2.06
N ARG A 9 -11.84 3.91 -2.93
CA ARG A 9 -11.87 3.33 -4.29
C ARG A 9 -10.72 3.82 -5.13
N ILE A 10 -10.38 5.11 -5.09
CA ILE A 10 -9.20 5.65 -5.78
C ILE A 10 -7.93 4.96 -5.29
N ALA A 11 -7.75 4.80 -3.98
CA ALA A 11 -6.59 4.15 -3.39
C ALA A 11 -6.46 2.68 -3.84
N ARG A 12 -7.58 1.91 -3.83
CA ARG A 12 -7.59 0.52 -4.33
C ARG A 12 -7.24 0.44 -5.81
N TYR A 13 -7.78 1.34 -6.64
CA TYR A 13 -7.41 1.39 -8.06
C TYR A 13 -5.95 1.76 -8.26
N PHE A 14 -5.44 2.75 -7.52
CA PHE A 14 -4.02 3.10 -7.56
C PHE A 14 -3.13 1.89 -7.23
N PHE A 15 -3.47 1.18 -6.15
CA PHE A 15 -2.75 0.02 -5.68
C PHE A 15 -2.65 -1.09 -6.73
N HIS A 16 -3.75 -1.41 -7.42
CA HIS A 16 -3.78 -2.53 -8.37
C HIS A 16 -3.45 -2.16 -9.82
N MET A 17 -3.63 -0.91 -10.24
CA MET A 17 -3.54 -0.52 -11.65
C MET A 17 -2.35 0.39 -11.99
N TYR A 18 -1.84 1.15 -11.01
CA TYR A 18 -0.86 2.21 -11.28
C TYR A 18 0.50 2.00 -10.60
N LEU A 19 0.54 1.16 -9.57
CA LEU A 19 1.80 0.71 -8.97
C LEU A 19 2.53 -0.24 -9.92
N PRO A 20 3.83 -0.01 -10.21
CA PRO A 20 4.59 -0.96 -11.02
C PRO A 20 4.63 -2.34 -10.36
N ASP A 21 4.57 -3.40 -11.17
CA ASP A 21 4.51 -4.79 -10.69
C ASP A 21 5.61 -5.14 -9.68
N ASP A 22 6.82 -4.61 -9.87
CA ASP A 22 7.94 -4.87 -8.97
C ASP A 22 7.76 -4.20 -7.61
N VAL A 23 7.12 -3.03 -7.56
CA VAL A 23 6.77 -2.35 -6.32
C VAL A 23 5.64 -3.09 -5.62
N MET A 24 4.59 -3.48 -6.35
CA MET A 24 3.47 -4.26 -5.81
C MET A 24 3.96 -5.56 -5.19
N ARG A 25 4.81 -6.32 -5.90
CA ARG A 25 5.42 -7.56 -5.36
C ARG A 25 6.24 -7.33 -4.10
N LYS A 26 6.98 -6.22 -4.00
CA LYS A 26 7.75 -5.88 -2.78
C LYS A 26 6.83 -5.58 -1.61
N VAL A 27 5.74 -4.85 -1.85
CA VAL A 27 4.73 -4.56 -0.82
C VAL A 27 4.06 -5.86 -0.36
N GLU A 28 3.58 -6.69 -1.27
CA GLU A 28 2.97 -7.98 -0.95
C GLU A 28 3.94 -8.90 -0.18
N ALA A 29 5.18 -9.04 -0.64
CA ALA A 29 6.19 -9.85 0.03
C ALA A 29 6.48 -9.37 1.46
N LYS A 30 6.35 -8.06 1.72
CA LYS A 30 6.54 -7.48 3.05
C LYS A 30 5.32 -7.66 3.96
N LEU A 31 4.11 -7.49 3.43
CA LEU A 31 2.88 -7.46 4.23
C LEU A 31 2.23 -8.83 4.41
N LEU A 32 2.22 -9.67 3.36
CA LEU A 32 1.54 -10.97 3.38
C LEU A 32 1.92 -11.87 4.56
N PRO A 33 3.19 -11.99 4.98
CA PRO A 33 3.53 -12.81 6.14
C PRO A 33 2.80 -12.36 7.40
N THR A 34 2.73 -11.05 7.65
CA THR A 34 2.03 -10.52 8.84
C THR A 34 0.53 -10.64 8.72
N CYS A 35 -0.04 -10.36 7.54
CA CYS A 35 -1.48 -10.47 7.31
C CYS A 35 -2.00 -11.92 7.26
N THR A 36 -1.14 -12.91 7.01
CA THR A 36 -1.54 -14.33 6.95
C THR A 36 -1.41 -15.02 8.31
N TRP A 37 -0.52 -14.55 9.17
CA TRP A 37 -0.18 -15.24 10.44
C TRP A 37 -0.95 -14.69 11.65
N LYS A 38 -1.61 -13.55 11.51
CA LYS A 38 -2.39 -12.90 12.56
C LYS A 38 -3.85 -12.81 12.15
N ASP A 39 -4.73 -12.86 13.13
CA ASP A 39 -6.12 -12.49 12.93
C ASP A 39 -6.21 -11.00 12.61
N GLU A 40 -7.21 -10.61 11.83
CA GLU A 40 -7.40 -9.24 11.35
C GLU A 40 -7.50 -8.21 12.49
N GLU A 41 -8.07 -8.63 13.62
CA GLU A 41 -8.21 -7.80 14.83
C GLU A 41 -6.87 -7.51 15.54
N ASP A 42 -5.84 -8.33 15.31
CA ASP A 42 -4.49 -8.19 15.88
C ASP A 42 -3.51 -7.47 14.93
N LEU A 43 -3.98 -7.07 13.75
CA LEU A 43 -3.18 -6.34 12.78
C LEU A 43 -3.08 -4.87 13.18
N ASN A 44 -1.84 -4.41 13.33
CA ASN A 44 -1.58 -2.98 13.40
C ASN A 44 -1.63 -2.38 11.98
N HIS A 45 -2.83 -1.98 11.55
CA HIS A 45 -3.05 -1.42 10.22
C HIS A 45 -2.18 -0.19 9.94
N GLU A 46 -1.95 0.67 10.94
CA GLU A 46 -1.10 1.86 10.76
C GLU A 46 0.35 1.47 10.45
N GLU A 47 0.87 0.46 11.14
CA GLU A 47 2.23 -0.04 10.90
C GLU A 47 2.38 -0.68 9.51
N LEU A 48 1.40 -1.49 9.10
CA LEU A 48 1.39 -2.13 7.77
C LEU A 48 1.33 -1.08 6.65
N VAL A 49 0.47 -0.07 6.81
CA VAL A 49 0.39 1.06 5.86
C VAL A 49 1.71 1.81 5.81
N ARG A 50 2.34 2.09 6.96
CA ARG A 50 3.66 2.75 7.00
C ARG A 50 4.72 1.95 6.24
N TRP A 51 4.79 0.64 6.42
CA TRP A 51 5.74 -0.20 5.67
C TRP A 51 5.48 -0.18 4.17
N ALA A 52 4.22 -0.18 3.74
CA ALA A 52 3.86 -0.06 2.34
C ALA A 52 4.33 1.29 1.77
N LEU A 53 4.07 2.39 2.48
CA LEU A 53 4.48 3.73 2.09
C LEU A 53 6.00 3.85 1.97
N GLU A 54 6.78 3.30 2.90
CA GLU A 54 8.25 3.32 2.81
C GLU A 54 8.78 2.61 1.54
N ILE A 55 8.12 1.54 1.09
CA ILE A 55 8.49 0.83 -0.14
C ILE A 55 8.11 1.66 -1.36
N ILE A 56 6.92 2.25 -1.35
CA ILE A 56 6.39 3.06 -2.45
C ILE A 56 7.22 4.35 -2.59
N ASP A 57 7.50 5.05 -1.50
CA ASP A 57 8.30 6.28 -1.48
C ASP A 57 9.70 6.04 -2.01
N LYS A 58 10.37 4.95 -1.60
CA LYS A 58 11.69 4.58 -2.14
C LYS A 58 11.68 4.36 -3.66
N GLN A 59 10.55 4.00 -4.24
CA GLN A 59 10.37 3.81 -5.68
C GLN A 59 9.96 5.09 -6.40
N LEU A 60 9.30 6.01 -5.68
CA LEU A 60 8.89 7.32 -6.17
C LEU A 60 9.94 8.43 -5.96
N ASP A 61 10.96 8.21 -5.12
CA ASP A 61 12.04 9.17 -4.82
C ASP A 61 12.89 9.55 -6.07
N GLY A 62 12.68 8.88 -7.21
CA GLY A 62 13.22 9.25 -8.53
C GLY A 62 12.20 9.76 -9.55
N LYS A 63 10.90 9.73 -9.25
CA LYS A 63 9.80 10.12 -10.14
C LYS A 63 8.88 11.11 -9.43
N ARG A 64 9.29 12.38 -9.40
CA ARG A 64 8.35 13.49 -9.16
C ARG A 64 7.26 13.43 -10.23
N PHE A 65 6.04 13.05 -9.86
CA PHE A 65 4.88 13.42 -10.66
C PHE A 65 4.72 14.94 -10.53
N LYS A 66 4.88 15.62 -11.66
CA LYS A 66 4.78 17.09 -11.79
C LYS A 66 3.33 17.50 -11.90
#